data_AF-A0A4S4DT72-F1
#
_entry.id   AF-A0A4S4DT72-F1
#
_cell.length_a   1.000
_cell.length_b   1.000
_cell.length_c   1.000
_cell.angle_alpha   90.00
_cell.angle_beta   90.00
_cell.angle_gamma   90.00
#
_symmetry.space_group_name_H-M   'P 1'
#
loop_
_entity.id
_entity.type
_entity.pdbx_description
1 polymer ?
#
loop_
_entity_poly.entity_id
_entity_poly.type
_entity_poly.pdbx_seq_one_letter_code
_entity_poly.pdbx_strand_id
1 'polypeptide(L)'
;MTMMMMMMMMMRPLHTSRLPSSPYLPFCHNHSPPTSLLAPKPPFLILVPPPKQYPSLLNSYPNQKNRHRQQRPIITAPMASSTPSSTTGEAEAEAETKPFSVLFVCLGNICRSPAAEGVFTDLVKKKGLDFKFKIDSAGTINYHEIKMGPDFKFKIVSDELHFRYHEGNEADPRMRAAAKRRGIQITSMSRPIQPADFRDFDLILAMDKQNKDDILGALERWSFRETLPADTYKKVHLMCSYCKKHDETEVPDPYYGGPQGFEKVLDLLEDACESLLGSILAENNLILDS
;
A
#
# COMPACT_ATOMS: atom_id res chain seq x y z
N MET A 1 -13.14 27.61 54.23
CA MET A 1 -12.33 28.18 53.14
C MET A 1 -13.15 28.00 51.86
N THR A 2 -14.01 28.98 51.53
CA THR A 2 -13.83 29.93 50.39
C THR A 2 -13.76 29.22 49.03
N MET A 3 -14.55 29.49 48.00
CA MET A 3 -15.51 30.56 47.67
C MET A 3 -16.63 30.01 46.76
N MET A 4 -17.82 30.58 46.91
CA MET A 4 -18.98 30.44 46.02
C MET A 4 -19.49 31.88 45.79
N MET A 5 -19.50 32.38 44.55
CA MET A 5 -20.18 33.62 44.14
C MET A 5 -20.83 33.34 42.78
N MET A 6 -22.17 33.28 42.68
CA MET A 6 -23.12 34.39 42.49
C MET A 6 -23.06 35.02 41.10
N MET A 7 -24.09 34.80 40.28
CA MET A 7 -24.63 35.84 39.41
C MET A 7 -26.13 35.61 39.15
N MET A 8 -26.92 36.65 39.46
CA MET A 8 -28.39 36.70 39.48
C MET A 8 -28.98 37.07 38.10
N MET A 9 -30.15 36.45 37.81
CA MET A 9 -31.42 37.03 37.35
C MET A 9 -31.46 38.14 36.28
N MET A 10 -32.37 38.01 35.30
CA MET A 10 -33.66 38.77 35.22
C MET A 10 -34.42 38.45 33.92
N MET A 11 -35.76 38.46 34.00
CA MET A 11 -36.74 37.96 33.03
C MET A 11 -37.44 39.07 32.18
N ARG A 12 -37.80 38.71 30.93
CA ARG A 12 -39.04 39.07 30.14
C ARG A 12 -39.26 40.55 29.69
N PRO A 13 -40.23 40.90 28.79
CA PRO A 13 -41.16 40.11 27.93
C PRO A 13 -41.29 40.57 26.43
N LEU A 14 -42.15 39.86 25.68
CA LEU A 14 -42.67 40.12 24.32
C LEU A 14 -43.66 41.31 24.23
N HIS A 15 -43.63 42.07 23.12
CA HIS A 15 -44.80 42.80 22.61
C HIS A 15 -44.76 43.10 21.10
N THR A 16 -45.96 43.27 20.56
CA THR A 16 -46.41 43.14 19.16
C THR A 16 -46.53 44.47 18.40
N SER A 17 -46.54 44.34 17.06
CA SER A 17 -47.30 45.13 16.06
C SER A 17 -46.91 46.58 15.73
N ARG A 18 -46.67 46.88 14.44
CA ARG A 18 -47.58 47.64 13.54
C ARG A 18 -46.88 48.05 12.23
N LEU A 19 -47.58 47.84 11.12
CA LEU A 19 -47.38 48.49 9.82
C LEU A 19 -47.76 49.98 9.90
N PRO A 20 -47.24 50.81 8.98
CA PRO A 20 -48.16 51.69 8.26
C PRO A 20 -47.94 51.76 6.75
N SER A 21 -49.07 52.05 6.11
CA SER A 21 -49.39 52.37 4.72
C SER A 21 -48.75 53.65 4.16
N SER A 22 -48.51 53.69 2.84
CA SER A 22 -48.93 54.83 2.00
C SER A 22 -48.93 54.48 0.49
N PRO A 23 -49.93 54.93 -0.29
CA PRO A 23 -50.01 54.79 -1.75
C PRO A 23 -49.53 56.06 -2.50
N TYR A 24 -49.55 55.97 -3.84
CA TYR A 24 -49.47 57.00 -4.89
C TYR A 24 -48.24 56.98 -5.84
N LEU A 25 -48.51 56.39 -7.01
CA LEU A 25 -47.96 56.68 -8.36
C LEU A 25 -48.29 58.14 -8.78
N PRO A 26 -47.61 58.81 -9.75
CA PRO A 26 -47.42 58.27 -11.11
C PRO A 26 -46.14 58.64 -11.92
N PHE A 27 -45.94 57.80 -12.95
CA PHE A 27 -45.33 57.99 -14.27
C PHE A 27 -44.54 59.27 -14.59
N CYS A 28 -43.31 59.07 -15.09
CA CYS A 28 -42.87 59.61 -16.40
C CYS A 28 -41.67 58.82 -16.96
N HIS A 29 -41.68 58.63 -18.28
CA HIS A 29 -40.69 57.92 -19.09
C HIS A 29 -39.29 58.57 -19.07
N ASN A 30 -38.22 57.78 -19.05
CA ASN A 30 -37.28 57.75 -20.18
C ASN A 30 -36.18 56.68 -20.07
N HIS A 31 -35.80 56.20 -21.25
CA HIS A 31 -34.69 55.35 -21.66
C HIS A 31 -33.42 55.29 -20.78
N SER A 32 -33.01 54.06 -20.42
CA SER A 32 -31.70 53.42 -20.69
C SER A 32 -31.53 52.17 -19.78
N PRO A 33 -31.11 50.99 -20.27
CA PRO A 33 -30.91 49.83 -19.42
C PRO A 33 -29.61 49.94 -18.61
N PRO A 34 -29.56 49.41 -17.37
CA PRO A 34 -28.45 49.60 -16.46
C PRO A 34 -27.36 48.54 -16.63
N THR A 35 -26.11 48.98 -16.50
CA THR A 35 -24.96 48.17 -16.13
C THR A 35 -25.19 47.59 -14.73
N SER A 36 -25.32 46.27 -14.60
CA SER A 36 -25.42 45.60 -13.29
C SER A 36 -24.31 44.59 -13.08
N LEU A 37 -23.73 44.76 -11.90
CA LEU A 37 -22.87 43.94 -11.06
C LEU A 37 -23.10 42.41 -11.13
N LEU A 38 -21.98 41.71 -10.90
CA LEU A 38 -21.78 40.26 -10.82
C LEU A 38 -22.76 39.50 -9.90
N ALA A 39 -23.11 38.28 -10.33
CA ALA A 39 -23.42 37.14 -9.47
C ALA A 39 -22.49 35.95 -9.86
N PRO A 40 -22.02 35.13 -8.90
CA PRO A 40 -21.03 34.09 -9.17
C PRO A 40 -21.64 32.92 -9.95
N LYS A 41 -20.92 32.45 -10.98
CA LYS A 41 -21.27 31.22 -11.71
C LYS A 41 -21.17 30.01 -10.76
N PRO A 42 -22.12 29.06 -10.79
CA PRO A 42 -22.00 27.82 -10.02
C PRO A 42 -20.76 27.03 -10.48
N PRO A 43 -20.10 26.26 -9.60
CA PRO A 43 -18.95 25.49 -9.99
C PRO A 43 -19.36 24.48 -11.06
N PHE A 44 -18.58 24.44 -12.13
CA PHE A 44 -18.66 23.38 -13.13
C PHE A 44 -18.57 22.03 -12.41
N LEU A 45 -19.67 21.27 -12.42
CA LEU A 45 -19.64 19.84 -12.18
C LEU A 45 -18.75 19.23 -13.27
N ILE A 46 -17.48 18.98 -12.93
CA ILE A 46 -16.59 18.18 -13.76
C ILE A 46 -17.17 16.77 -13.73
N LEU A 47 -17.92 16.42 -14.77
CA LEU A 47 -18.36 15.07 -15.04
C LEU A 47 -17.10 14.26 -15.33
N VAL A 48 -16.56 13.57 -14.32
CA VAL A 48 -15.49 12.58 -14.52
C VAL A 48 -16.11 11.47 -15.38
N PRO A 49 -15.63 11.24 -16.61
CA PRO A 49 -16.16 10.16 -17.42
C PRO A 49 -15.83 8.83 -16.75
N PRO A 50 -16.73 7.83 -16.78
CA PRO A 50 -16.45 6.52 -16.21
C PRO A 50 -15.20 5.91 -16.88
N PRO A 51 -14.37 5.15 -16.15
CA PRO A 51 -13.17 4.54 -16.69
C PRO A 51 -13.57 3.63 -17.87
N LYS A 52 -13.00 3.91 -19.04
CA LYS A 52 -13.21 3.11 -20.25
C LYS A 52 -12.72 1.68 -19.97
N GLN A 53 -13.57 0.71 -20.24
CA GLN A 53 -13.24 -0.72 -20.19
C GLN A 53 -11.96 -1.00 -20.98
N TYR A 54 -11.00 -1.65 -20.32
CA TYR A 54 -9.75 -2.06 -20.94
C TYR A 54 -9.98 -3.24 -21.89
N PRO A 55 -9.40 -3.26 -23.10
CA PRO A 55 -9.50 -4.41 -23.99
C PRO A 55 -8.71 -5.60 -23.40
N SER A 56 -9.39 -6.70 -23.14
CA SER A 56 -8.78 -7.98 -22.80
C SER A 56 -8.03 -8.52 -24.03
N LEU A 57 -6.71 -8.66 -23.94
CA LEU A 57 -5.94 -9.42 -24.92
C LEU A 57 -5.96 -10.89 -24.53
N LEU A 58 -6.80 -11.65 -25.23
CA LEU A 58 -6.95 -13.10 -25.11
C LEU A 58 -5.95 -13.83 -26.03
N ASN A 59 -5.35 -14.89 -25.49
CA ASN A 59 -4.68 -16.04 -26.14
C ASN A 59 -3.30 -15.82 -26.80
N SER A 60 -2.33 -16.73 -26.73
CA SER A 60 -2.34 -18.18 -26.41
C SER A 60 -0.91 -18.70 -26.14
N TYR A 61 -0.69 -19.52 -25.11
CA TYR A 61 0.51 -20.38 -24.98
C TYR A 61 0.12 -21.84 -24.72
N PRO A 62 0.76 -22.82 -25.40
CA PRO A 62 0.43 -24.24 -25.26
C PRO A 62 1.07 -24.90 -24.02
N ASN A 63 0.30 -25.83 -23.46
CA ASN A 63 0.52 -26.59 -22.24
C ASN A 63 1.51 -27.76 -22.47
N GLN A 64 2.64 -27.79 -21.77
CA GLN A 64 3.52 -28.96 -21.69
C GLN A 64 3.47 -29.56 -20.28
N LYS A 65 2.71 -30.65 -20.14
CA LYS A 65 2.85 -31.62 -19.05
C LYS A 65 3.06 -33.00 -19.66
N ASN A 66 4.19 -33.63 -19.31
CA ASN A 66 4.31 -35.03 -18.88
C ASN A 66 5.74 -35.53 -19.09
N ARG A 67 6.47 -35.76 -17.99
CA ARG A 67 7.48 -36.83 -17.96
C ARG A 67 7.35 -37.63 -16.66
N HIS A 68 7.09 -38.91 -16.88
CA HIS A 68 6.95 -39.98 -15.90
C HIS A 68 8.21 -40.17 -15.05
N ARG A 69 8.02 -40.27 -13.73
CA ARG A 69 9.03 -40.73 -12.77
C ARG A 69 8.93 -42.25 -12.66
N GLN A 70 9.88 -42.96 -13.27
CA GLN A 70 10.07 -44.39 -13.05
C GLN A 70 10.79 -44.62 -11.71
N GLN A 71 10.40 -45.68 -11.00
CA GLN A 71 10.90 -46.08 -9.69
C GLN A 71 11.82 -47.32 -9.77
N ARG A 72 12.63 -47.47 -8.69
CA ARG A 72 13.24 -48.68 -8.06
C ARG A 72 14.73 -48.95 -8.39
N PRO A 73 15.47 -49.74 -7.56
CA PRO A 73 15.12 -50.40 -6.28
C PRO A 73 16.11 -50.20 -5.11
N ILE A 74 15.67 -50.74 -3.96
CA ILE A 74 16.32 -50.90 -2.65
C ILE A 74 17.38 -52.01 -2.70
N ILE A 75 18.54 -51.79 -2.06
CA ILE A 75 19.51 -52.83 -1.67
C ILE A 75 19.92 -52.61 -0.20
N THR A 76 19.94 -53.69 0.56
CA THR A 76 20.13 -53.82 2.01
C THR A 76 21.57 -54.17 2.41
N ALA A 77 22.03 -53.56 3.53
CA ALA A 77 22.94 -54.06 4.60
C ALA A 77 24.44 -54.36 4.26
N PRO A 78 25.40 -54.39 5.24
CA PRO A 78 25.23 -54.62 6.69
C PRO A 78 26.05 -53.71 7.65
N MET A 79 25.87 -53.99 8.95
CA MET A 79 26.50 -53.35 10.11
C MET A 79 27.95 -53.81 10.35
N ALA A 80 28.78 -52.91 10.90
CA ALA A 80 29.91 -53.26 11.74
C ALA A 80 30.21 -52.13 12.75
N SER A 81 30.54 -52.54 13.96
CA SER A 81 30.73 -51.79 15.20
C SER A 81 32.19 -51.41 15.47
N SER A 82 32.45 -50.21 16.01
CA SER A 82 33.45 -49.96 17.07
C SER A 82 33.42 -48.50 17.56
N THR A 83 33.13 -48.32 18.85
CA THR A 83 33.27 -47.10 19.69
C THR A 83 34.74 -46.82 20.05
N PRO A 84 35.08 -45.77 20.85
CA PRO A 84 34.65 -44.37 20.83
C PRO A 84 35.88 -43.42 20.77
N SER A 85 35.74 -42.18 20.30
CA SER A 85 36.73 -41.14 20.60
C SER A 85 36.00 -39.88 21.08
N SER A 86 36.23 -39.61 22.35
CA SER A 86 35.94 -38.36 23.02
C SER A 86 36.76 -37.23 22.40
N THR A 87 36.07 -36.30 21.77
CA THR A 87 36.46 -34.90 21.81
C THR A 87 35.18 -34.14 22.04
N THR A 88 35.09 -33.53 23.22
CA THR A 88 34.20 -32.42 23.53
C THR A 88 34.51 -31.29 22.55
N GLY A 89 33.95 -31.38 21.35
CA GLY A 89 33.68 -30.21 20.53
C GLY A 89 32.35 -29.69 21.01
N GLU A 90 32.39 -28.57 21.74
CA GLU A 90 31.25 -27.68 21.83
C GLU A 90 30.85 -27.36 20.40
N ALA A 91 29.82 -28.05 19.91
CA ALA A 91 29.09 -27.63 18.74
C ALA A 91 28.38 -26.35 19.17
N GLU A 92 29.06 -25.22 18.99
CA GLU A 92 28.39 -23.96 18.75
C GLU A 92 27.43 -24.24 17.60
N ALA A 93 26.16 -24.46 17.93
CA ALA A 93 25.10 -24.40 16.96
C ALA A 93 25.19 -22.98 16.39
N GLU A 94 25.81 -22.83 15.22
CA GLU A 94 25.70 -21.63 14.40
C GLU A 94 24.20 -21.34 14.32
N ALA A 95 23.77 -20.34 15.09
CA ALA A 95 22.39 -19.93 15.13
C ALA A 95 22.11 -19.33 13.75
N GLU A 96 21.60 -20.17 12.84
CA GLU A 96 21.26 -19.79 11.49
C GLU A 96 20.32 -18.57 11.57
N THR A 97 20.86 -17.38 11.28
CA THR A 97 20.15 -16.14 11.49
C THR A 97 19.03 -16.04 10.47
N LYS A 98 17.79 -15.91 10.93
CA LYS A 98 16.62 -15.76 10.06
C LYS A 98 16.86 -14.58 9.10
N PRO A 99 16.59 -14.73 7.79
CA PRO A 99 16.68 -13.62 6.84
C PRO A 99 15.81 -12.42 7.26
N PHE A 100 16.35 -11.21 7.16
CA PHE A 100 15.61 -9.98 7.43
C PHE A 100 14.55 -9.76 6.35
N SER A 101 13.31 -9.54 6.77
CA SER A 101 12.16 -9.61 5.89
C SER A 101 11.50 -8.25 5.68
N VAL A 102 11.42 -7.81 4.41
CA VAL A 102 10.88 -6.50 4.01
C VAL A 102 9.69 -6.68 3.07
N LEU A 103 8.57 -6.02 3.39
CA LEU A 103 7.36 -6.00 2.57
C LEU A 103 7.07 -4.60 2.05
N PHE A 104 6.99 -4.44 0.73
CA PHE A 104 6.58 -3.19 0.09
C PHE A 104 5.07 -3.20 -0.21
N VAL A 105 4.34 -2.15 0.15
CA VAL A 105 2.88 -2.13 0.04
C VAL A 105 2.39 -0.88 -0.68
N CYS A 106 1.58 -1.09 -1.73
CA CYS A 106 0.86 -0.02 -2.41
C CYS A 106 -0.63 -0.39 -2.55
N LEU A 107 -1.45 0.44 -3.22
CA LEU A 107 -2.87 0.12 -3.39
C LEU A 107 -3.10 -1.19 -4.17
N GLY A 108 -2.69 -1.23 -5.44
CA GLY A 108 -3.01 -2.34 -6.36
C GLY A 108 -1.95 -3.43 -6.51
N ASN A 109 -0.76 -3.25 -5.93
CA ASN A 109 0.40 -4.15 -6.09
C ASN A 109 0.71 -4.54 -7.55
N ILE A 110 0.61 -3.57 -8.44
CA ILE A 110 0.96 -3.74 -9.86
C ILE A 110 1.95 -2.69 -10.34
N CYS A 111 2.34 -1.71 -9.52
CA CYS A 111 3.18 -0.62 -10.02
C CYS A 111 4.25 -0.21 -9.01
N ARG A 112 3.88 0.57 -7.98
CA ARG A 112 4.82 1.14 -7.01
C ARG A 112 5.50 0.09 -6.13
N SER A 113 4.73 -0.78 -5.48
CA SER A 113 5.33 -1.81 -4.60
C SER A 113 6.12 -2.90 -5.35
N PRO A 114 5.70 -3.40 -6.53
CA PRO A 114 6.56 -4.26 -7.36
C PRO A 114 7.85 -3.58 -7.83
N ALA A 115 7.81 -2.28 -8.12
CA ALA A 115 9.02 -1.53 -8.47
C ALA A 115 9.97 -1.42 -7.27
N ALA A 116 9.45 -1.14 -6.08
CA ALA A 116 10.24 -1.09 -4.86
C ALA A 116 10.90 -2.45 -4.54
N GLU A 117 10.13 -3.54 -4.66
CA GLU A 117 10.63 -4.91 -4.53
C GLU A 117 11.79 -5.18 -5.51
N GLY A 118 11.61 -4.83 -6.79
CA GLY A 118 12.64 -5.01 -7.82
C GLY A 118 13.91 -4.19 -7.55
N VAL A 119 13.75 -2.90 -7.21
CA VAL A 119 14.87 -2.00 -6.89
C VAL A 119 15.66 -2.52 -5.68
N PHE A 120 14.96 -2.84 -4.59
CA PHE A 120 15.60 -3.30 -3.36
C PHE A 120 16.30 -4.65 -3.56
N THR A 121 15.66 -5.59 -4.26
CA THR A 121 16.24 -6.89 -4.61
C THR A 121 17.51 -6.75 -5.44
N ASP A 122 17.51 -5.86 -6.43
CA ASP A 122 18.69 -5.59 -7.24
C ASP A 122 19.85 -5.02 -6.40
N LEU A 123 19.58 -4.08 -5.49
CA LEU A 123 20.58 -3.52 -4.57
C LEU A 123 21.15 -4.59 -3.62
N VAL A 124 20.30 -5.41 -3.02
CA VAL A 124 20.71 -6.52 -2.12
C VAL A 124 21.58 -7.52 -2.88
N LYS A 125 21.18 -7.91 -4.09
CA LYS A 125 21.96 -8.83 -4.95
C LYS A 125 23.31 -8.25 -5.35
N LYS A 126 23.37 -6.98 -5.74
CA LYS A 126 24.63 -6.29 -6.07
C LYS A 126 25.61 -6.25 -4.89
N LYS A 127 25.12 -6.29 -3.65
CA LYS A 127 25.94 -6.41 -2.43
C LYS A 127 26.22 -7.85 -1.99
N GLY A 128 25.71 -8.86 -2.70
CA GLY A 128 25.89 -10.27 -2.34
C GLY A 128 25.12 -10.70 -1.09
N LEU A 129 24.04 -10.00 -0.72
CA LEU A 129 23.30 -10.20 0.53
C LEU A 129 21.97 -10.94 0.34
N ASP A 130 21.71 -11.52 -0.84
CA ASP A 130 20.40 -12.10 -1.21
C ASP A 130 19.88 -13.12 -0.18
N PHE A 131 20.76 -14.00 0.32
CA PHE A 131 20.41 -15.02 1.31
C PHE A 131 20.08 -14.46 2.71
N LYS A 132 20.46 -13.20 3.00
CA LYS A 132 20.19 -12.54 4.27
C LYS A 132 18.87 -11.78 4.27
N PHE A 133 18.16 -11.73 3.13
CA PHE A 133 16.91 -11.00 3.00
C PHE A 133 15.77 -11.86 2.45
N LYS A 134 14.56 -11.62 2.98
CA LYS A 134 13.30 -12.04 2.35
C LYS A 134 12.58 -10.78 1.87
N ILE A 135 12.34 -10.67 0.57
CA ILE A 135 11.80 -9.44 -0.03
C ILE A 135 10.50 -9.80 -0.75
N ASP A 136 9.45 -9.02 -0.54
CA ASP A 136 8.15 -9.24 -1.17
C ASP A 136 7.37 -7.92 -1.32
N SER A 137 6.27 -7.97 -2.06
CA SER A 137 5.31 -6.86 -2.13
C SER A 137 3.85 -7.30 -2.09
N ALA A 138 2.98 -6.39 -1.66
CA ALA A 138 1.54 -6.64 -1.52
C ALA A 138 0.70 -5.38 -1.78
N GLY A 139 -0.62 -5.59 -1.85
CA GLY A 139 -1.65 -4.60 -2.18
C GLY A 139 -2.66 -4.41 -1.05
N THR A 140 -3.12 -3.17 -0.83
CA THR A 140 -4.22 -2.89 0.11
C THR A 140 -5.60 -3.12 -0.51
N ILE A 141 -5.74 -2.97 -1.84
CA ILE A 141 -7.00 -3.24 -2.53
C ILE A 141 -7.33 -4.75 -2.38
N ASN A 142 -8.50 -5.05 -1.80
CA ASN A 142 -8.99 -6.36 -1.32
C ASN A 142 -8.85 -6.64 0.19
N TYR A 143 -8.30 -5.75 1.04
CA TYR A 143 -8.44 -5.97 2.49
C TYR A 143 -9.88 -5.73 2.97
N HIS A 144 -10.61 -4.88 2.26
CA HIS A 144 -12.01 -4.56 2.55
C HIS A 144 -12.84 -5.80 2.21
N GLU A 145 -12.99 -6.71 3.17
CA GLU A 145 -14.24 -7.45 3.30
C GLU A 145 -15.36 -6.41 3.17
N ILE A 146 -16.17 -6.54 2.12
CA ILE A 146 -17.27 -5.65 1.82
C ILE A 146 -18.09 -5.49 3.10
N LYS A 147 -18.07 -4.30 3.71
CA LYS A 147 -19.11 -3.91 4.66
C LYS A 147 -20.39 -3.79 3.85
N MET A 148 -21.15 -4.88 3.78
CA MET A 148 -22.55 -4.83 3.38
C MET A 148 -23.28 -4.07 4.50
N GLY A 149 -23.38 -2.76 4.36
CA GLY A 149 -24.31 -1.97 5.17
C GLY A 149 -25.76 -2.39 4.85
N PRO A 150 -26.69 -2.32 5.82
CA PRO A 150 -28.04 -2.85 5.65
C PRO A 150 -28.87 -2.20 4.53
N ASP A 151 -28.47 -1.00 4.06
CA ASP A 151 -29.32 -0.18 3.18
C ASP A 151 -28.85 -0.06 1.72
N PHE A 152 -27.77 -0.76 1.30
CA PHE A 152 -27.29 -0.68 -0.09
C PHE A 152 -27.62 -1.96 -0.88
N LYS A 153 -28.85 -2.02 -1.43
CA LYS A 153 -29.23 -3.03 -2.43
C LYS A 153 -28.56 -2.72 -3.77
N PHE A 154 -27.38 -3.28 -4.03
CA PHE A 154 -26.86 -3.31 -5.39
C PHE A 154 -27.38 -4.53 -6.15
N LYS A 155 -28.01 -4.21 -7.28
CA LYS A 155 -28.52 -5.11 -8.30
C LYS A 155 -27.41 -6.07 -8.72
N ILE A 156 -27.57 -7.35 -8.37
CA ILE A 156 -26.80 -8.46 -8.91
C ILE A 156 -26.99 -8.42 -10.43
N VAL A 157 -25.92 -8.08 -11.14
CA VAL A 157 -25.80 -8.38 -12.56
C VAL A 157 -24.78 -9.52 -12.64
N SER A 158 -25.33 -10.71 -12.87
CA SER A 158 -24.69 -11.92 -13.39
C SER A 158 -23.43 -12.43 -12.68
N ASP A 159 -23.66 -13.38 -11.77
CA ASP A 159 -23.05 -14.72 -11.73
C ASP A 159 -21.53 -14.84 -12.03
N GLU A 160 -20.78 -15.18 -10.97
CA GLU A 160 -19.41 -15.73 -10.93
C GLU A 160 -18.24 -14.87 -11.48
N LEU A 161 -17.83 -13.75 -10.84
CA LEU A 161 -16.47 -13.20 -11.07
C LEU A 161 -15.92 -12.21 -10.02
N HIS A 162 -14.89 -12.64 -9.29
CA HIS A 162 -13.69 -11.90 -8.83
C HIS A 162 -13.77 -10.37 -8.62
N PHE A 163 -13.94 -9.92 -7.37
CA PHE A 163 -13.39 -8.64 -6.89
C PHE A 163 -11.96 -8.86 -6.36
N ARG A 164 -11.08 -9.42 -7.19
CA ARG A 164 -9.62 -9.43 -6.98
C ARG A 164 -8.98 -8.68 -8.13
N TYR A 165 -9.16 -7.36 -8.16
CA TYR A 165 -8.95 -6.56 -9.37
C TYR A 165 -7.59 -6.76 -10.06
N HIS A 166 -6.54 -7.16 -9.32
CA HIS A 166 -5.24 -7.49 -9.91
C HIS A 166 -4.55 -8.75 -9.36
N GLU A 167 -5.12 -9.50 -8.42
CA GLU A 167 -4.41 -10.63 -7.82
C GLU A 167 -3.99 -11.66 -8.88
N GLY A 168 -2.73 -12.08 -8.85
CA GLY A 168 -2.14 -12.98 -9.83
C GLY A 168 -1.75 -12.31 -11.15
N ASN A 169 -1.88 -10.99 -11.30
CA ASN A 169 -1.36 -10.26 -12.45
C ASN A 169 0.12 -9.92 -12.27
N GLU A 170 0.85 -9.84 -13.40
CA GLU A 170 2.18 -9.25 -13.43
C GLU A 170 2.13 -7.74 -13.15
N ALA A 171 3.27 -7.17 -12.77
CA ALA A 171 3.45 -5.72 -12.68
C ALA A 171 3.17 -5.01 -14.03
N ASP A 172 2.74 -3.76 -13.94
CA ASP A 172 2.39 -2.88 -15.06
C ASP A 172 3.51 -2.87 -16.10
N PRO A 173 3.19 -3.12 -17.38
CA PRO A 173 4.20 -3.27 -18.42
C PRO A 173 5.04 -2.01 -18.63
N ARG A 174 4.50 -0.82 -18.37
CA ARG A 174 5.23 0.45 -18.48
C ARG A 174 6.24 0.61 -17.35
N MET A 175 5.85 0.21 -16.13
CA MET A 175 6.77 0.18 -14.99
C MET A 175 7.89 -0.84 -15.22
N ARG A 176 7.55 -2.06 -15.68
CA ARG A 176 8.54 -3.09 -16.05
C ARG A 176 9.48 -2.59 -17.14
N ALA A 177 8.96 -1.91 -18.16
CA ALA A 177 9.77 -1.35 -19.23
C ALA A 177 10.72 -0.24 -18.73
N ALA A 178 10.26 0.61 -17.79
CA ALA A 178 11.08 1.64 -17.16
C ALA A 178 12.19 1.05 -16.31
N ALA A 179 11.86 0.15 -15.39
CA ALA A 179 12.83 -0.53 -14.53
C ALA A 179 13.87 -1.32 -15.35
N LYS A 180 13.43 -2.02 -16.41
CA LYS A 180 14.32 -2.77 -17.30
C LYS A 180 15.37 -1.88 -17.97
N ARG A 181 15.06 -0.62 -18.30
CA ARG A 181 16.04 0.33 -18.84
C ARG A 181 17.17 0.64 -17.84
N ARG A 182 16.90 0.46 -16.54
CA ARG A 182 17.86 0.63 -15.44
C ARG A 182 18.55 -0.69 -15.05
N GLY A 183 18.29 -1.78 -15.78
CA GLY A 183 18.82 -3.12 -15.46
C GLY A 183 18.06 -3.84 -14.35
N ILE A 184 16.93 -3.28 -13.87
CA ILE A 184 16.14 -3.83 -12.77
C ILE A 184 15.04 -4.73 -13.35
N GLN A 185 14.96 -5.96 -12.85
CA GLN A 185 13.91 -6.91 -13.19
C GLN A 185 12.79 -6.85 -12.15
N ILE A 186 11.55 -6.61 -12.60
CA ILE A 186 10.36 -6.71 -11.76
C ILE A 186 9.63 -7.99 -12.13
N THR A 187 9.65 -8.96 -11.20
CA THR A 187 9.05 -10.29 -11.35
C THR A 187 7.87 -10.54 -10.41
N SER A 188 7.51 -9.53 -9.62
CA SER A 188 6.43 -9.61 -8.64
C SER A 188 5.08 -9.95 -9.30
N MET A 189 4.29 -10.74 -8.56
CA MET A 189 2.93 -11.11 -8.91
C MET A 189 1.99 -10.50 -7.88
N SER A 190 1.01 -9.74 -8.35
CA SER A 190 0.12 -8.98 -7.47
C SER A 190 -0.59 -9.89 -6.47
N ARG A 191 -0.55 -9.53 -5.18
CA ARG A 191 -1.29 -10.20 -4.11
C ARG A 191 -1.82 -9.20 -3.08
N PRO A 192 -2.95 -9.50 -2.40
CA PRO A 192 -3.38 -8.70 -1.27
C PRO A 192 -2.44 -8.88 -0.08
N ILE A 193 -2.39 -7.87 0.78
CA ILE A 193 -1.82 -8.01 2.12
C ILE A 193 -2.69 -8.99 2.94
N GLN A 194 -2.04 -9.79 3.79
CA GLN A 194 -2.65 -10.85 4.58
C GLN A 194 -2.30 -10.70 6.07
N PRO A 195 -3.09 -11.29 6.99
CA PRO A 195 -2.75 -11.31 8.41
C PRO A 195 -1.36 -11.87 8.72
N ALA A 196 -0.92 -12.89 7.95
CA ALA A 196 0.39 -13.50 8.10
C ALA A 196 1.54 -12.52 7.81
N ASP A 197 1.34 -11.52 6.92
CA ASP A 197 2.37 -10.53 6.60
C ASP A 197 2.79 -9.73 7.84
N PHE A 198 1.83 -9.45 8.72
CA PHE A 198 2.07 -8.78 10.00
C PHE A 198 2.84 -9.62 11.02
N ARG A 199 2.96 -10.93 10.82
CA ARG A 199 3.82 -11.80 11.64
C ARG A 199 5.17 -12.03 10.99
N ASP A 200 5.17 -12.24 9.68
CA ASP A 200 6.30 -12.81 8.96
C ASP A 200 7.36 -11.77 8.61
N PHE A 201 6.95 -10.53 8.35
CA PHE A 201 7.84 -9.45 7.90
C PHE A 201 8.32 -8.57 9.05
N ASP A 202 9.62 -8.28 9.08
CA ASP A 202 10.26 -7.44 10.09
C ASP A 202 10.00 -5.95 9.82
N LEU A 203 9.81 -5.58 8.55
CA LEU A 203 9.54 -4.21 8.10
C LEU A 203 8.45 -4.16 7.01
N ILE A 204 7.50 -3.24 7.12
CA ILE A 204 6.42 -3.00 6.15
C ILE A 204 6.48 -1.53 5.68
N LEU A 205 6.62 -1.33 4.38
CA LEU A 205 6.83 -0.02 3.76
C LEU A 205 5.67 0.39 2.85
N ALA A 206 4.90 1.36 3.31
CA ALA A 206 3.79 1.95 2.57
C ALA A 206 4.29 2.97 1.54
N MET A 207 3.79 2.89 0.31
CA MET A 207 4.19 3.83 -0.76
C MET A 207 3.64 5.24 -0.55
N ASP A 208 2.48 5.39 0.07
CA ASP A 208 1.84 6.69 0.35
C ASP A 208 1.10 6.67 1.70
N LYS A 209 0.58 7.82 2.14
CA LYS A 209 -0.11 7.94 3.44
C LYS A 209 -1.39 7.11 3.49
N GLN A 210 -2.15 7.08 2.40
CA GLN A 210 -3.38 6.28 2.33
C GLN A 210 -3.07 4.78 2.49
N ASN A 211 -2.00 4.28 1.87
CA ASN A 211 -1.57 2.90 2.02
C ASN A 211 -1.13 2.62 3.47
N LYS A 212 -0.50 3.58 4.14
CA LYS A 212 -0.15 3.43 5.55
C LYS A 212 -1.40 3.32 6.42
N ASP A 213 -2.37 4.21 6.23
CA ASP A 213 -3.63 4.20 6.98
C ASP A 213 -4.42 2.91 6.73
N ASP A 214 -4.44 2.44 5.49
CA ASP A 214 -5.04 1.16 5.08
C ASP A 214 -4.41 -0.05 5.79
N ILE A 215 -3.07 -0.09 5.85
CA ILE A 215 -2.32 -1.15 6.54
C ILE A 215 -2.65 -1.15 8.03
N LEU A 216 -2.66 0.03 8.66
CA LEU A 216 -2.99 0.16 10.10
C LEU A 216 -4.44 -0.22 10.38
N GLY A 217 -5.38 0.18 9.51
CA GLY A 217 -6.79 -0.24 9.61
C GLY A 217 -6.98 -1.73 9.36
N ALA A 218 -6.12 -2.38 8.56
CA ALA A 218 -6.10 -3.84 8.42
C ALA A 218 -5.55 -4.54 9.66
N LEU A 219 -4.45 -4.03 10.22
CA LEU A 219 -3.89 -4.51 11.47
C LEU A 219 -4.90 -4.45 12.62
N GLU A 220 -5.60 -3.33 12.79
CA GLU A 220 -6.63 -3.16 13.83
C GLU A 220 -7.77 -4.16 13.66
N ARG A 221 -8.26 -4.39 12.42
CA ARG A 221 -9.36 -5.35 12.20
C ARG A 221 -8.95 -6.79 12.43
N TRP A 222 -7.71 -7.15 12.13
CA TRP A 222 -7.22 -8.52 12.30
C TRP A 222 -6.73 -8.82 13.71
N SER A 223 -6.33 -7.82 14.50
CA SER A 223 -5.97 -8.01 15.90
C SER A 223 -7.12 -8.56 16.76
N PHE A 224 -8.37 -8.35 16.34
CA PHE A 224 -9.55 -8.96 16.97
C PHE A 224 -9.78 -10.44 16.59
N ARG A 225 -9.17 -10.92 15.50
CA ARG A 225 -9.41 -12.27 14.95
C ARG A 225 -8.21 -13.20 15.11
N GLU A 226 -7.00 -12.66 15.13
CA GLU A 226 -5.75 -13.41 15.21
C GLU A 226 -4.82 -12.81 16.26
N THR A 227 -3.97 -13.65 16.86
CA THR A 227 -2.91 -13.18 17.74
C THR A 227 -1.81 -12.53 16.92
N LEU A 228 -1.80 -11.20 16.88
CA LEU A 228 -0.76 -10.39 16.28
C LEU A 228 0.09 -9.73 17.38
N PRO A 229 1.41 -9.54 17.18
CA PRO A 229 2.25 -8.85 18.17
C PRO A 229 1.72 -7.43 18.45
N ALA A 230 1.67 -7.02 19.73
CA ALA A 230 1.12 -5.71 20.13
C ALA A 230 1.84 -4.53 19.45
N ASP A 231 3.12 -4.68 19.17
CA ASP A 231 3.99 -3.66 18.59
C ASP A 231 4.08 -3.71 17.06
N THR A 232 3.20 -4.47 16.39
CA THR A 232 3.23 -4.64 14.92
C THR A 232 3.12 -3.32 14.16
N TYR A 233 2.44 -2.31 14.71
CA TYR A 233 2.33 -0.99 14.07
C TYR A 233 3.68 -0.26 13.99
N LYS A 234 4.65 -0.57 14.86
CA LYS A 234 5.96 0.10 14.93
C LYS A 234 6.83 -0.18 13.72
N LYS A 235 6.61 -1.29 13.01
CA LYS A 235 7.33 -1.66 11.78
C LYS A 235 6.67 -1.17 10.50
N VAL A 236 5.62 -0.34 10.58
CA VAL A 236 4.93 0.22 9.41
C VAL A 236 5.41 1.66 9.16
N HIS A 237 6.21 1.85 8.12
CA HIS A 237 6.79 3.15 7.75
C HIS A 237 6.39 3.58 6.33
N LEU A 238 6.58 4.86 6.02
CA LEU A 238 6.44 5.36 4.65
C LEU A 238 7.74 5.08 3.89
N MET A 239 7.67 4.66 2.64
CA MET A 239 8.85 4.44 1.80
C MET A 239 9.73 5.70 1.74
N CYS A 240 9.10 6.85 1.53
CA CYS A 240 9.79 8.13 1.43
C CYS A 240 10.41 8.63 2.74
N SER A 241 10.15 8.02 3.91
CA SER A 241 10.89 8.38 5.13
C SER A 241 12.36 7.95 5.07
N TYR A 242 12.73 7.12 4.10
CA TYR A 242 14.12 6.72 3.85
C TYR A 242 14.79 7.54 2.73
N CYS A 243 14.08 8.41 2.01
CA CYS A 243 14.70 9.29 1.01
C CYS A 243 15.76 10.20 1.66
N LYS A 244 16.88 10.41 0.97
CA LYS A 244 17.95 11.34 1.40
C LYS A 244 18.27 12.40 0.35
N LYS A 245 18.02 12.10 -0.92
CA LYS A 245 18.27 12.98 -2.07
C LYS A 245 17.00 13.69 -2.52
N HIS A 246 15.83 13.20 -2.10
CA HIS A 246 14.51 13.72 -2.45
C HIS A 246 13.69 14.12 -1.22
N ASP A 247 12.91 15.20 -1.34
CA ASP A 247 12.11 15.78 -0.26
C ASP A 247 10.63 15.33 -0.29
N GLU A 248 10.25 14.55 -1.30
CA GLU A 248 8.90 13.98 -1.42
C GLU A 248 8.56 13.15 -0.18
N THR A 249 7.32 13.30 0.30
CA THR A 249 6.84 12.56 1.48
C THR A 249 6.13 11.26 1.13
N GLU A 250 5.81 11.05 -0.16
CA GLU A 250 5.02 9.93 -0.67
C GLU A 250 5.49 9.58 -2.10
N VAL A 251 5.44 8.29 -2.45
CA VAL A 251 5.71 7.82 -3.80
C VAL A 251 4.44 8.04 -4.64
N PRO A 252 4.48 8.97 -5.62
CA PRO A 252 3.30 9.37 -6.36
C PRO A 252 2.78 8.24 -7.23
N ASP A 253 1.47 8.21 -7.46
CA ASP A 253 0.88 7.28 -8.41
C ASP A 253 1.27 7.68 -9.86
N PRO A 254 1.97 6.81 -10.63
CA PRO A 254 2.57 7.21 -11.90
C PRO A 254 1.57 7.35 -13.05
N TYR A 255 0.31 6.95 -12.88
CA TYR A 255 -0.67 6.88 -13.97
C TYR A 255 -1.08 8.25 -14.52
N TYR A 256 -0.94 9.32 -13.74
CA TYR A 256 -1.35 10.67 -14.12
C TYR A 256 -0.23 11.49 -14.79
N GLY A 257 1.02 10.99 -14.79
CA GLY A 257 2.20 11.74 -15.24
C GLY A 257 2.80 11.32 -16.59
N GLY A 258 2.12 10.44 -17.35
CA GLY A 258 2.68 9.86 -18.57
C GLY A 258 3.97 9.07 -18.31
N PRO A 259 4.86 8.89 -19.31
CA PRO A 259 6.09 8.11 -19.15
C PRO A 259 7.04 8.63 -18.07
N GLN A 260 7.08 9.95 -17.85
CA GLN A 260 7.95 10.59 -16.86
C GLN A 260 7.55 10.26 -15.41
N GLY A 261 6.26 9.98 -15.17
CA GLY A 261 5.78 9.56 -13.86
C GLY A 261 6.44 8.26 -13.38
N PHE A 262 6.69 7.31 -14.29
CA PHE A 262 7.36 6.05 -13.96
C PHE A 262 8.83 6.26 -13.60
N GLU A 263 9.52 7.14 -14.32
CA GLU A 263 10.92 7.48 -14.02
C GLU A 263 11.03 8.15 -12.65
N LYS A 264 10.16 9.13 -12.37
CA LYS A 264 10.15 9.80 -11.06
C LYS A 264 9.90 8.82 -9.91
N VAL A 265 9.01 7.83 -10.09
CA VAL A 265 8.82 6.78 -9.09
C VAL A 265 10.11 5.98 -8.86
N LEU A 266 10.79 5.57 -9.93
CA LEU A 266 12.06 4.84 -9.80
C LEU A 266 13.16 5.67 -9.14
N ASP A 267 13.25 6.97 -9.43
CA ASP A 267 14.22 7.88 -8.81
C ASP A 267 14.04 7.95 -7.28
N LEU A 268 12.79 8.08 -6.82
CA LEU A 268 12.45 8.07 -5.40
C LEU A 268 12.75 6.71 -4.75
N LEU A 269 12.43 5.61 -5.44
CA LEU A 269 12.65 4.27 -4.92
C LEU A 269 14.13 3.92 -4.83
N GLU A 270 14.95 4.31 -5.79
CA GLU A 270 16.40 4.09 -5.75
C GLU A 270 17.06 4.83 -4.59
N ASP A 271 16.71 6.11 -4.38
CA ASP A 271 17.17 6.90 -3.23
C ASP A 271 16.76 6.28 -1.90
N ALA A 272 15.46 5.99 -1.74
CA ALA A 272 14.93 5.44 -0.52
C ALA A 272 15.47 4.03 -0.23
N CYS A 273 15.59 3.15 -1.23
CA CYS A 273 16.09 1.79 -1.04
C CYS A 273 17.58 1.75 -0.70
N GLU A 274 18.39 2.65 -1.28
CA GLU A 274 19.82 2.75 -0.95
C GLU A 274 20.03 3.11 0.53
N SER A 275 19.30 4.13 0.99
CA SER A 275 19.31 4.57 2.38
C SER A 275 18.73 3.53 3.33
N LEU A 276 17.61 2.91 2.97
CA LEU A 276 16.97 1.82 3.71
C LEU A 276 17.92 0.65 3.95
N LEU A 277 18.60 0.17 2.90
CA LEU A 277 19.55 -0.92 3.03
C LEU A 277 20.71 -0.53 3.97
N GLY A 278 21.19 0.71 3.88
CA GLY A 278 22.19 1.23 4.81
C GLY A 278 21.72 1.21 6.27
N SER A 279 20.50 1.66 6.54
CA SER A 279 19.89 1.64 7.88
C SER A 279 19.73 0.23 8.42
N ILE A 280 19.20 -0.71 7.62
CA ILE A 280 19.01 -2.10 8.05
C ILE A 280 20.35 -2.74 8.43
N LEU A 281 21.40 -2.53 7.63
CA LEU A 281 22.73 -3.08 7.91
C LEU A 281 23.38 -2.46 9.15
N ALA A 282 23.14 -1.18 9.43
CA ALA A 282 23.67 -0.51 10.61
C ALA A 282 22.94 -0.91 11.91
N GLU A 283 21.64 -1.16 11.83
CA GLU A 283 20.82 -1.55 12.99
C GLU A 283 20.96 -3.05 13.30
N ASN A 284 21.30 -3.87 12.30
CA ASN A 284 21.40 -5.32 12.43
C ASN A 284 22.83 -5.79 12.15
N ASN A 285 23.78 -5.50 13.04
CA ASN A 285 25.19 -5.91 12.92
C ASN A 285 25.37 -7.43 12.64
N LEU A 286 24.40 -8.27 13.04
CA LEU A 286 24.35 -9.70 12.73
C LEU A 286 24.22 -10.03 11.23
N ILE A 287 23.77 -9.08 10.39
CA ILE A 287 23.69 -9.26 8.93
C ILE A 287 25.09 -9.09 8.29
N LEU A 288 26.06 -8.46 8.97
CA LEU A 288 27.40 -8.26 8.42
C LEU A 288 28.43 -9.27 8.93
N ASP A 289 28.23 -9.83 10.13
CA ASP A 289 29.23 -10.66 10.82
C ASP A 289 29.11 -12.18 10.54
N SER A 290 28.68 -12.60 9.34
CA SER A 290 28.61 -14.02 8.94
C SER A 290 29.06 -14.23 7.51
#